data_AF-A0A7S2CW56-F1
#
_entry.id   AF-A0A7S2CW56-F1
#
_cell.length_a   1.000
_cell.length_b   1.000
_cell.length_c   1.000
_cell.angle_alpha   90.00
_cell.angle_beta   90.00
_cell.angle_gamma   90.00
#
_symmetry.space_group_name_H-M   'P 1'
#
loop_
_entity.id
_entity.type
_entity.pdbx_description
1 polymer ?
#
loop_
_entity_poly.entity_id
_entity_poly.type
_entity_poly.pdbx_seq_one_letter_code
_entity_poly.pdbx_strand_id
1 'polypeptide(L)'
;NDLVRLDILINGEPALPLAAIVPREDAHATGKALTRKLKELIPRQQFKVPIQAAIGRTIVASSAISPMRKDVLAKCYGGDISRKKKLLAKQAKGKKRMKALGQVNVPQEAFMAILNLNDGS
;
A
#
# COMPACT_ATOMS: atom_id res chain seq x y z
N ASN A 1 -13.96 -27.59 9.10
CA ASN A 1 -12.72 -26.92 8.64
C ASN A 1 -12.99 -26.11 7.38
N ASP A 2 -13.31 -24.83 7.56
CA ASP A 2 -13.46 -23.87 6.45
C ASP A 2 -12.17 -23.05 6.33
N LEU A 3 -11.26 -23.53 5.50
CA LEU A 3 -9.97 -22.90 5.22
C LEU A 3 -10.07 -22.10 3.93
N VAL A 4 -9.53 -20.89 3.94
CA VAL A 4 -9.52 -19.98 2.80
C VAL A 4 -8.10 -19.57 2.47
N ARG A 5 -7.84 -19.39 1.18
CA ARG A 5 -6.60 -18.77 0.70
C ARG A 5 -6.72 -17.25 0.82
N LEU A 6 -5.82 -16.67 1.59
CA LEU A 6 -5.65 -15.24 1.78
C LEU A 6 -4.51 -14.75 0.88
N ASP A 7 -4.85 -14.01 -0.16
CA ASP A 7 -3.91 -13.38 -1.09
C ASP A 7 -3.60 -11.95 -0.65
N ILE A 8 -2.36 -11.50 -0.85
CA ILE A 8 -1.94 -10.12 -0.62
C ILE A 8 -1.72 -9.43 -1.95
N LEU A 9 -2.28 -8.23 -2.10
CA LEU A 9 -2.14 -7.39 -3.27
C LEU A 9 -1.46 -6.07 -2.89
N ILE A 10 -0.42 -5.68 -3.63
CA ILE A 10 0.31 -4.43 -3.45
C ILE A 10 0.15 -3.62 -4.73
N ASN A 11 -0.48 -2.45 -4.62
CA ASN A 11 -0.88 -1.63 -5.77
C ASN A 11 -1.70 -2.38 -6.84
N GLY A 12 -2.44 -3.42 -6.44
CA GLY A 12 -3.24 -4.25 -7.35
C GLY A 12 -2.47 -5.43 -7.96
N GLU A 13 -1.16 -5.54 -7.73
CA GLU A 13 -0.36 -6.70 -8.15
C GLU A 13 -0.31 -7.74 -7.04
N PRO A 14 -0.51 -9.04 -7.34
CA PRO A 14 -0.48 -10.09 -6.34
C PRO A 14 0.94 -10.36 -5.86
N ALA A 15 1.17 -10.25 -4.55
CA ALA A 15 2.38 -10.69 -3.89
C ALA A 15 2.25 -12.18 -3.50
N LEU A 16 2.30 -13.06 -4.50
CA LEU A 16 2.10 -14.51 -4.34
C LEU A 16 2.88 -15.15 -3.19
N PRO A 17 4.15 -14.77 -2.94
CA PRO A 17 4.92 -15.39 -1.86
C PRO A 17 4.40 -15.07 -0.45
N LEU A 18 3.51 -14.08 -0.29
CA LEU A 18 2.85 -13.73 0.98
C LEU A 18 1.47 -14.39 1.15
N ALA A 19 1.03 -15.21 0.20
CA ALA A 19 -0.26 -15.88 0.30
C ALA A 19 -0.24 -16.94 1.41
N ALA A 20 -1.32 -17.02 2.18
CA ALA A 20 -1.44 -17.96 3.30
C ALA A 20 -2.79 -18.68 3.29
N ILE A 21 -2.84 -19.90 3.81
CA ILE A 21 -4.09 -20.63 4.05
C ILE A 21 -4.45 -20.43 5.52
N VAL A 22 -5.62 -19.86 5.78
CA VAL A 22 -6.08 -19.51 7.13
C VAL A 22 -7.53 -19.96 7.33
N PRO A 23 -7.97 -20.19 8.57
CA PRO A 23 -9.40 -20.33 8.88
C PRO A 23 -10.17 -19.10 8.42
N ARG A 24 -11.38 -19.31 7.89
CA ARG A 24 -12.20 -18.21 7.35
C ARG A 24 -12.53 -17.12 8.37
N GLU A 25 -12.76 -17.52 9.61
CA GLU A 25 -13.03 -16.63 10.75
C GLU A 25 -11.84 -15.70 11.06
N ASP A 26 -10.62 -16.21 10.93
CA ASP A 26 -9.39 -15.45 11.22
C ASP A 26 -8.92 -14.60 10.04
N ALA A 27 -9.41 -14.86 8.83
CA ALA A 27 -8.91 -14.23 7.60
C ALA A 27 -8.92 -12.69 7.64
N HIS A 28 -9.92 -12.08 8.27
CA HIS A 28 -9.98 -10.63 8.45
C HIS A 28 -8.90 -10.13 9.44
N ALA A 29 -8.74 -10.80 10.58
CA ALA A 29 -7.77 -10.43 11.60
C ALA A 29 -6.33 -10.57 11.07
N THR A 30 -6.01 -11.72 10.48
CA THR A 30 -4.70 -12.00 9.86
C THR A 30 -4.42 -11.03 8.71
N GLY A 31 -5.37 -10.82 7.81
CA GLY A 31 -5.23 -9.87 6.70
C GLY A 31 -5.00 -8.43 7.18
N LYS A 32 -5.70 -8.00 8.23
CA LYS A 32 -5.50 -6.67 8.82
C LYS A 32 -4.11 -6.52 9.45
N ALA A 33 -3.63 -7.55 10.15
CA ALA A 33 -2.29 -7.56 10.73
C ALA A 33 -1.19 -7.51 9.65
N LEU A 34 -1.30 -8.34 8.62
CA LEU A 34 -0.36 -8.40 7.49
C LEU A 34 -0.31 -7.07 6.72
N THR A 35 -1.46 -6.54 6.32
CA THR A 35 -1.52 -5.28 5.57
C THR A 35 -0.97 -4.08 6.36
N ARG A 36 -1.13 -4.08 7.69
CA ARG A 36 -0.56 -3.06 8.57
C ARG A 36 0.97 -3.16 8.67
N LYS A 37 1.51 -4.37 8.86
CA LYS A 37 2.97 -4.58 8.92
C LYS A 37 3.65 -4.25 7.60
N LEU A 38 3.07 -4.67 6.48
CA LEU A 38 3.55 -4.31 5.14
C LEU A 38 3.61 -2.79 4.93
N LYS A 39 2.63 -2.05 5.46
CA LYS A 39 2.62 -0.58 5.38
C LYS A 39 3.80 0.06 6.13
N GLU A 40 4.29 -0.57 7.20
CA GLU A 40 5.41 -0.07 8.01
C GLU A 40 6.75 -0.41 7.35
N LEU A 41 6.85 -1.55 6.67
CA LEU A 41 8.09 -2.03 6.05
C LEU A 41 8.32 -1.50 4.63
N ILE A 42 7.25 -1.26 3.87
CA ILE A 42 7.38 -0.78 2.49
C ILE A 42 7.66 0.73 2.50
N PRO A 43 8.71 1.20 1.80
CA PRO A 43 9.05 2.61 1.76
C PRO A 43 7.96 3.45 1.09
N ARG A 44 7.78 4.68 1.59
CA ARG A 44 6.78 5.61 1.07
C ARG A 44 7.12 6.02 -0.35
N GLN A 45 6.11 5.98 -1.22
CA GLN A 45 6.21 6.42 -2.60
C GLN A 45 5.65 7.84 -2.78
N GLN A 46 5.89 8.45 -3.94
CA GLN A 46 5.29 9.75 -4.28
C GLN A 46 3.76 9.68 -4.52
N PHE A 47 3.22 8.47 -4.65
CA PHE A 47 1.80 8.19 -4.82
C PHE A 47 1.27 7.30 -3.69
N LYS A 48 -0.07 7.23 -3.57
CA LYS A 48 -0.72 6.37 -2.57
C LYS A 48 -0.60 4.92 -3.03
N VAL A 49 0.01 4.08 -2.21
CA VAL A 49 0.12 2.63 -2.47
C VAL A 49 -0.93 1.91 -1.64
N PRO A 50 -1.97 1.32 -2.25
CA PRO A 50 -2.90 0.45 -1.55
C PRO A 50 -2.23 -0.91 -1.30
N ILE A 51 -2.43 -1.46 -0.10
CA ILE A 51 -2.07 -2.83 0.28
C ILE A 51 -3.36 -3.50 0.70
N GLN A 52 -3.69 -4.64 0.10
CA GLN A 52 -4.97 -5.30 0.29
C GLN A 52 -4.73 -6.77 0.60
N ALA A 53 -5.56 -7.32 1.47
CA ALA A 53 -5.71 -8.76 1.65
C ALA A 53 -7.04 -9.17 1.04
N ALA A 54 -7.05 -10.22 0.23
CA ALA A 54 -8.21 -10.69 -0.51
C ALA A 54 -8.39 -12.19 -0.37
N ILE A 55 -9.65 -12.63 -0.41
CA ILE A 55 -10.02 -14.01 -0.61
C ILE A 55 -10.67 -14.10 -1.98
N GLY A 56 -9.95 -14.65 -2.95
CA GLY A 56 -10.36 -14.62 -4.35
C GLY A 56 -10.56 -13.18 -4.85
N ARG A 57 -11.81 -12.78 -5.13
CA ARG A 57 -12.16 -11.43 -5.63
C ARG A 57 -12.53 -10.45 -4.53
N THR A 58 -12.77 -10.92 -3.31
CA THR A 58 -13.28 -10.09 -2.21
C THR A 58 -12.12 -9.58 -1.37
N ILE A 59 -12.01 -8.26 -1.24
CA ILE A 59 -11.04 -7.64 -0.32
C ILE A 59 -11.56 -7.76 1.10
N VAL A 60 -10.82 -8.45 1.96
CA VAL A 60 -11.18 -8.62 3.37
C VAL A 60 -10.55 -7.56 4.26
N ALA A 61 -9.34 -7.11 3.95
CA ALA A 61 -8.68 -6.03 4.69
C ALA A 61 -7.90 -5.12 3.74
N SER A 62 -7.81 -3.84 4.07
CA SER A 62 -7.02 -2.88 3.28
C SER A 62 -6.33 -1.85 4.15
N SER A 63 -5.05 -1.63 3.85
CA SER A 63 -4.25 -0.54 4.36
C SER A 63 -3.68 0.27 3.19
N ALA A 64 -3.20 1.49 3.45
CA ALA A 64 -2.54 2.27 2.41
C ALA A 64 -1.35 3.04 2.96
N ILE A 65 -0.29 3.08 2.16
CA ILE A 65 0.87 3.92 2.40
C ILE A 65 0.57 5.32 1.87
N SER A 66 0.68 6.30 2.75
CA SER A 66 0.44 7.70 2.41
C SER A 66 1.54 8.21 1.47
N PRO A 67 1.18 8.93 0.39
CA PRO A 67 2.16 9.49 -0.52
C PRO A 67 3.08 10.46 0.20
N MET A 68 4.33 10.55 -0.24
CA MET A 68 5.20 11.67 0.11
C MET A 68 4.59 12.97 -0.40
N ARG A 69 4.68 14.03 0.41
CA ARG A 69 4.23 15.38 0.03
C ARG A 69 5.42 16.30 0.09
N LYS A 70 5.87 16.77 -1.08
CA LYS A 70 6.72 17.95 -1.17
C LYS A 70 5.83 19.19 -1.08
N ASP A 71 6.19 20.13 -0.23
CA ASP A 71 5.54 21.44 -0.23
C ASP A 71 5.96 22.21 -1.49
N VAL A 72 5.07 22.24 -2.48
CA VAL A 72 5.29 22.97 -3.73
C VAL A 72 5.04 24.47 -3.57
N LEU A 73 4.45 24.90 -2.45
CA LEU A 73 4.07 26.28 -2.18
C LEU A 73 5.10 27.02 -1.32
N ALA A 74 6.13 26.35 -0.83
CA ALA A 74 7.16 26.94 0.03
C ALA A 74 7.83 28.21 -0.55
N LYS A 75 7.89 28.34 -1.88
CA LYS A 75 8.43 29.54 -2.58
C LYS A 75 7.37 30.54 -3.03
N CYS A 76 6.10 30.33 -2.69
CA CYS A 76 4.99 31.20 -3.05
C CYS A 76 4.77 32.24 -1.94
N TYR A 77 5.61 33.27 -1.90
CA TYR A 77 5.60 34.32 -0.87
C TYR A 77 4.49 35.37 -1.02
N GLY A 78 3.38 35.05 -1.70
CA GLY A 78 2.35 36.04 -2.01
C GLY A 78 0.93 35.48 -2.17
N GLY A 79 0.00 36.39 -2.46
CA GLY A 79 -1.42 36.15 -2.66
C GLY A 79 -1.80 35.60 -4.05
N ASP A 80 -0.83 35.22 -4.89
CA ASP A 80 -1.11 34.68 -6.24
C ASP A 80 -1.75 33.28 -6.16
N ILE A 81 -3.08 33.27 -6.06
CA ILE A 81 -3.92 32.08 -6.02
C ILE A 81 -3.79 31.27 -7.33
N SER A 82 -3.59 31.94 -8.46
CA SER A 82 -3.47 31.29 -9.77
C SER A 82 -2.23 30.41 -9.83
N ARG A 83 -1.08 30.92 -9.39
CA ARG A 83 0.18 30.16 -9.31
C ARG A 83 0.09 28.98 -8.35
N LYS A 84 -0.51 29.17 -7.15
CA LYS A 84 -0.74 28.07 -6.19
C LYS A 84 -1.57 26.95 -6.81
N LYS A 85 -2.68 27.28 -7.46
CA LYS A 85 -3.56 26.31 -8.17
C LYS A 85 -2.82 25.55 -9.25
N LYS A 86 -2.04 26.24 -10.10
CA LYS A 86 -1.24 25.60 -11.17
C LYS A 86 -0.21 24.59 -10.62
N LEU A 87 0.47 24.93 -9.53
CA LEU A 87 1.46 24.05 -8.90
C LEU A 87 0.80 22.81 -8.29
N LEU A 88 -0.34 22.97 -7.61
CA LEU A 88 -1.10 21.86 -7.06
C LEU A 88 -1.65 20.95 -8.15
N ALA A 89 -2.17 21.52 -9.25
CA ALA A 89 -2.65 20.75 -10.40
C ALA A 89 -1.52 19.92 -11.05
N LYS A 90 -0.33 20.52 -11.22
CA LYS A 90 0.85 19.82 -11.75
C LYS A 90 1.26 18.67 -10.83
N GLN A 91 1.27 18.89 -9.51
CA GLN A 91 1.57 17.85 -8.53
C GLN A 91 0.55 16.71 -8.57
N ALA A 92 -0.75 17.03 -8.60
CA ALA A 92 -1.82 16.02 -8.67
C ALA A 92 -1.72 15.18 -9.94
N LYS A 93 -1.51 15.80 -11.11
CA LYS A 93 -1.31 15.10 -12.39
C LYS A 93 -0.08 14.19 -12.35
N GLY A 94 1.04 14.68 -11.79
CA GLY A 94 2.25 13.90 -11.59
C GLY A 94 1.99 12.65 -10.73
N LYS A 95 1.32 12.81 -9.59
CA LYS A 95 0.97 11.69 -8.70
C LYS A 95 0.05 10.67 -9.36
N LYS A 96 -0.94 11.12 -10.14
CA LYS A 96 -1.84 10.23 -10.89
C LYS A 96 -1.06 9.40 -11.92
N ARG A 97 -0.14 10.03 -12.66
CA ARG A 97 0.73 9.34 -13.62
C ARG A 97 1.64 8.33 -12.94
N MET A 98 2.28 8.72 -11.83
CA MET A 98 3.13 7.81 -11.06
C MET A 98 2.34 6.62 -10.48
N LYS A 99 1.09 6.82 -10.06
CA LYS A 99 0.26 5.69 -9.58
C LYS A 99 -0.03 4.67 -10.69
N ALA A 100 -0.31 5.14 -11.91
CA ALA A 100 -0.70 4.27 -13.02
C ALA A 100 0.47 3.44 -13.57
N LEU A 101 1.69 3.98 -13.52
CA LEU A 101 2.90 3.33 -14.05
C LEU A 101 3.83 2.80 -12.95
N GLY A 102 3.53 3.10 -11.69
CA GLY A 102 4.44 2.88 -10.57
C GLY A 102 4.40 1.43 -10.12
N GLN A 103 5.46 0.69 -10.42
CA GLN A 103 5.78 -0.55 -9.74
C GLN A 103 6.28 -0.24 -8.33
N VAL A 104 5.86 -1.06 -7.36
CA VAL A 104 6.30 -0.93 -5.97
C VAL A 104 7.29 -2.05 -5.72
N ASN A 105 8.57 -1.72 -5.65
CA ASN A 105 9.57 -2.70 -5.27
C ASN A 105 9.49 -2.96 -3.76
N VAL A 106 9.31 -4.22 -3.38
CA VAL A 106 9.20 -4.65 -1.99
C VAL A 106 10.57 -5.21 -1.58
N PRO A 107 11.23 -4.62 -0.56
CA PRO A 107 12.53 -5.12 -0.11
C PRO A 107 12.45 -6.56 0.38
N GLN A 108 13.53 -7.33 0.21
CA GLN A 108 13.59 -8.72 0.66
C GLN A 108 13.50 -8.83 2.19
N GLU A 109 14.05 -7.86 2.91
CA GLU A 109 14.00 -7.79 4.37
C GLU A 109 12.58 -7.64 4.89
N ALA A 110 11.77 -6.82 4.19
CA ALA A 110 10.35 -6.65 4.49
C ALA A 110 9.58 -7.96 4.32
N PHE A 111 9.98 -8.77 3.34
CA PHE A 111 9.39 -10.07 3.08
C PHE A 111 9.73 -11.10 4.17
N MET A 112 11.01 -11.23 4.53
CA MET A 112 11.48 -12.16 5.57
C MET A 112 10.89 -11.85 6.94
N ALA A 113 10.75 -10.55 7.27
CA ALA A 113 10.14 -10.13 8.52
C ALA A 113 8.70 -10.65 8.68
N ILE A 114 7.94 -10.78 7.59
CA ILE A 114 6.54 -11.21 7.61
C ILE A 114 6.42 -12.73 7.72
N LEU A 115 7.30 -13.50 7.07
CA LEU A 115 7.28 -14.96 7.15
C LEU A 115 7.60 -15.46 8.57
N ASN A 116 8.62 -14.87 9.21
CA ASN A 116 9.01 -15.24 10.58
C ASN A 116 7.90 -15.00 11.62
N LEU A 117 6.92 -14.15 11.32
CA LEU A 117 5.78 -13.89 12.20
C LEU A 117 4.70 -14.98 12.14
N ASN A 118 4.69 -15.78 11.07
CA ASN A 118 3.73 -16.86 10.87
C ASN A 118 4.29 -18.22 11.32
N ASP A 119 5.63 -18.37 11.35
CA ASP A 119 6.31 -19.61 11.81
C ASP A 119 6.49 -19.68 13.34
N GLY A 120 6.12 -18.62 14.07
CA GLY A 120 6.25 -18.53 15.53
C GLY A 120 4.97 -18.84 16.32
N SER A 121 3.94 -19.40 15.67
CA SER A 121 2.64 -19.76 16.26
C SER A 121 2.30 -21.21 16.00
#